data_AF-E4PL65-F1
#
_entry.id   AF-E4PL65-F1
#
_cell.length_a   1.000
_cell.length_b   1.000
_cell.length_c   1.000
_cell.angle_alpha   90.00
_cell.angle_beta   90.00
_cell.angle_gamma   90.00
#
_symmetry.space_group_name_H-M   'P 1'
#
loop_
_entity.id
_entity.type
_entity.pdbx_description
1 polymer ?
#
loop_
_entity_poly.entity_id
_entity_poly.type
_entity_poly.pdbx_seq_one_letter_code
_entity_poly.pdbx_strand_id
1 'polypeptide(L)'
;MEAFRDEDAYQKVEVKVTDDRRSYEKQTALEEALRSLLGLKMATSGCPVLSELKPMAVHHLPFANTDEFIMRSVSHYLLQQYFAKRNHQTPDWELKGLVERNQRLQLVNQALWQRIHSVCKGDSNLKALLNFFSMASSVSFSLESQLRKLEAKMEGERG
;
A
#
# COMPACT_ATOMS: atom_id res chain seq x y z
N MET A 1 5.49 15.38 6.07
CA MET A 1 6.82 14.95 5.61
C MET A 1 7.85 15.96 6.12
N GLU A 2 7.79 17.23 5.72
CA GLU A 2 8.73 18.25 6.24
C GLU A 2 8.69 18.46 7.76
N ALA A 3 7.51 18.31 8.37
CA ALA A 3 7.35 18.42 9.82
C ALA A 3 8.03 17.28 10.62
N PHE A 4 8.49 16.20 9.97
CA PHE A 4 9.04 15.01 10.63
C PHE A 4 10.46 14.68 10.14
N ARG A 5 11.20 15.67 9.61
CA ARG A 5 12.51 15.43 8.96
C ARG A 5 13.61 14.98 9.91
N ASP A 6 13.52 15.40 11.17
CA ASP A 6 14.54 15.19 12.20
C ASP A 6 14.07 14.20 13.28
N GLU A 7 12.94 13.53 13.01
CA GLU A 7 12.24 12.67 13.95
C GLU A 7 12.68 11.20 13.82
N ASP A 8 12.84 10.50 14.95
CA ASP A 8 13.21 9.08 14.98
C ASP A 8 12.05 8.22 14.41
N ALA A 9 12.38 7.26 13.57
CA ALA A 9 11.45 6.31 12.96
C ALA A 9 10.70 5.46 13.98
N TYR A 10 11.37 5.04 15.05
CA TYR A 10 10.86 4.08 16.02
C TYR A 10 10.12 4.73 17.19
N GLN A 11 10.12 6.06 17.27
CA GLN A 11 9.43 6.76 18.33
C GLN A 11 7.95 6.36 18.35
N LYS A 12 7.43 6.13 19.56
CA LYS A 12 6.03 5.77 19.75
C LYS A 12 5.17 7.02 19.68
N VAL A 13 4.17 6.96 18.82
CA VAL A 13 3.19 8.03 18.60
C VAL A 13 1.79 7.46 18.69
N GLU A 14 0.87 8.28 19.17
CA GLU A 14 -0.56 8.03 19.04
C GLU A 14 -1.08 8.74 17.79
N VAL A 15 -1.74 7.98 16.91
CA VAL A 15 -2.22 8.48 15.63
C VAL A 15 -3.72 8.30 15.56
N LYS A 16 -4.41 9.41 15.28
CA LYS A 16 -5.84 9.44 15.00
C LYS A 16 -6.08 9.80 13.53
N VAL A 17 -6.84 8.97 12.83
CA VAL A 17 -7.29 9.23 11.46
C VAL A 17 -8.82 9.28 11.45
N THR A 18 -9.40 10.39 11.01
CA THR A 18 -10.84 10.58 10.94
C THR A 18 -11.25 10.83 9.49
N ASP A 19 -12.25 10.11 9.02
CA ASP A 19 -12.99 10.39 7.79
C ASP A 19 -14.47 10.66 8.12
N ASP A 20 -15.29 10.96 7.11
CA ASP A 20 -16.71 11.30 7.29
C ASP A 20 -17.55 10.15 7.89
N ARG A 21 -17.02 8.92 7.95
CA ARG A 21 -17.74 7.70 8.35
C ARG A 21 -17.17 7.05 9.61
N ARG A 22 -15.89 7.24 9.92
CA ARG A 22 -15.22 6.57 11.04
C ARG A 22 -13.97 7.30 11.52
N SER A 23 -13.56 6.95 12.74
CA SER A 23 -12.26 7.31 13.30
C SER A 23 -11.46 6.04 13.62
N TYR A 24 -10.16 6.09 13.35
CA TYR A 24 -9.18 5.06 13.65
C TYR A 24 -8.16 5.64 14.62
N GLU A 25 -7.83 4.90 15.67
CA GLU A 25 -6.81 5.29 16.65
C GLU A 25 -5.83 4.13 16.82
N LYS A 26 -4.52 4.43 16.79
CA LYS A 26 -3.47 3.42 16.96
C LYS A 26 -2.25 4.05 17.64
N GLN A 27 -1.73 3.41 18.67
CA GLN A 27 -0.37 3.64 19.14
C GLN A 27 0.61 2.82 18.30
N THR A 28 1.54 3.47 17.62
CA THR A 28 2.51 2.81 16.74
C THR A 28 3.83 3.58 16.63
N ALA A 29 4.81 3.04 15.89
CA ALA A 29 6.01 3.75 15.50
C ALA A 29 5.70 4.84 14.46
N LEU A 30 6.40 5.97 14.52
CA LEU A 30 6.20 7.08 13.59
C LEU A 30 6.35 6.65 12.12
N GLU A 31 7.27 5.75 11.81
CA GLU A 31 7.43 5.22 10.44
C GLU A 31 6.15 4.54 9.91
N GLU A 32 5.37 3.88 10.77
CA GLU A 32 4.12 3.22 10.34
C GLU A 32 3.03 4.27 10.09
N ALA A 33 2.96 5.30 10.95
CA ALA A 33 2.06 6.44 10.78
C ALA A 33 2.32 7.17 9.45
N LEU A 34 3.60 7.47 9.20
CA LEU A 34 4.04 8.14 7.99
C LEU A 34 3.82 7.29 6.74
N ARG A 35 4.05 5.97 6.81
CA ARG A 35 3.72 5.03 5.72
C ARG A 35 2.25 5.11 5.34
N SER A 36 1.35 5.09 6.33
CA SER A 36 -0.10 5.16 6.09
C SER A 36 -0.49 6.48 5.41
N LEU A 37 0.01 7.60 5.93
CA LEU A 37 -0.24 8.94 5.37
C LEU A 37 0.32 9.08 3.95
N LEU A 38 1.54 8.58 3.73
CA LEU A 38 2.23 8.67 2.46
C LEU A 38 1.49 7.86 1.39
N GLY A 39 1.07 6.64 1.70
CA GLY A 39 0.30 5.81 0.77
C GLY A 39 -0.97 6.50 0.28
N LEU A 40 -1.68 7.20 1.17
CA LEU A 40 -2.84 8.00 0.80
C LEU A 40 -2.46 9.20 -0.08
N LYS A 41 -1.48 10.03 0.33
CA LYS A 41 -1.05 11.20 -0.45
C LYS A 41 -0.54 10.84 -1.84
N MET A 42 0.18 9.73 -1.96
CA MET A 42 0.71 9.23 -3.23
C MET A 42 -0.44 8.81 -4.16
N ALA A 43 -1.39 8.03 -3.66
CA ALA A 43 -2.55 7.59 -4.42
C ALA A 43 -3.46 8.75 -4.89
N THR A 44 -3.47 9.87 -4.16
CA THR A 44 -4.22 11.09 -4.52
C THR A 44 -3.37 12.13 -5.26
N SER A 45 -2.14 11.80 -5.65
CA SER A 45 -1.24 12.72 -6.36
C SER A 45 -1.58 12.83 -7.86
N GLY A 46 -0.91 13.76 -8.55
CA GLY A 46 -0.99 13.90 -10.01
C GLY A 46 -0.17 12.88 -10.81
N CYS A 47 0.56 11.97 -10.16
CA CYS A 47 1.39 10.98 -10.87
C CYS A 47 0.51 9.93 -11.58
N PRO A 48 0.65 9.73 -12.91
CA PRO A 48 -0.16 8.77 -13.65
C PRO A 48 -0.04 7.33 -13.15
N VAL A 49 1.18 6.90 -12.78
CA VAL A 49 1.41 5.54 -12.24
C VAL A 49 0.73 5.36 -10.89
N LEU A 50 0.84 6.36 -10.00
CA LEU A 50 0.19 6.30 -8.68
C LEU A 50 -1.32 6.45 -8.76
N SER A 51 -1.86 6.99 -9.86
CA SER A 51 -3.29 7.14 -10.06
C SER A 51 -4.03 5.79 -10.13
N GLU A 52 -3.33 4.71 -10.43
CA GLU A 52 -3.86 3.34 -10.38
C GLU A 52 -4.23 2.90 -8.95
N LEU A 53 -3.68 3.55 -7.92
CA LEU A 53 -4.00 3.32 -6.51
C LEU A 53 -5.23 4.11 -6.03
N LYS A 54 -5.79 5.01 -6.85
CA LYS A 54 -6.95 5.84 -6.47
C LYS A 54 -8.13 5.03 -5.90
N PRO A 55 -8.52 3.86 -6.45
CA PRO A 55 -9.60 3.06 -5.87
C PRO A 55 -9.30 2.62 -4.43
N MET A 56 -8.04 2.37 -4.10
CA MET A 56 -7.62 2.03 -2.73
C MET A 56 -7.64 3.23 -1.79
N ALA A 57 -7.47 4.46 -2.31
CA ALA A 57 -7.58 5.69 -1.54
C ALA A 57 -9.02 6.03 -1.15
N VAL A 58 -10.00 5.77 -2.04
CA VAL A 58 -11.44 6.01 -1.75
C VAL A 58 -11.91 5.22 -0.52
N HIS A 59 -11.41 4.01 -0.36
CA HIS A 59 -11.73 3.15 0.78
C HIS A 59 -10.55 2.95 1.71
N HIS A 60 -9.63 3.93 1.81
CA HIS A 60 -8.36 3.78 2.53
C HIS A 60 -8.56 3.16 3.91
N LEU A 61 -7.73 2.16 4.22
CA LEU A 61 -7.64 1.54 5.53
C LEU A 61 -6.31 1.97 6.15
N PRO A 62 -6.34 2.85 7.17
CA PRO A 62 -5.12 3.26 7.85
C PRO A 62 -4.43 2.08 8.51
N PHE A 63 -3.09 2.12 8.53
CA PHE A 63 -2.25 1.12 9.20
C PHE A 63 -2.43 -0.32 8.71
N ALA A 64 -2.95 -0.51 7.49
CA ALA A 64 -3.17 -1.84 6.93
C ALA A 64 -1.89 -2.68 6.98
N ASN A 65 -2.04 -3.93 7.43
CA ASN A 65 -0.97 -4.93 7.41
C ASN A 65 -0.85 -5.57 6.01
N THR A 66 0.15 -6.42 5.82
CA THR A 66 0.41 -7.07 4.52
C THR A 66 -0.77 -7.93 4.06
N ASP A 67 -1.40 -8.70 4.94
CA ASP A 67 -2.53 -9.56 4.58
C ASP A 67 -3.72 -8.72 4.10
N GLU A 68 -4.08 -7.67 4.84
CA GLU A 68 -5.14 -6.74 4.48
C GLU A 68 -4.83 -6.04 3.15
N PHE A 69 -3.57 -5.63 2.95
CA PHE A 69 -3.12 -4.99 1.72
C PHE A 69 -3.25 -5.94 0.52
N ILE A 70 -2.79 -7.18 0.62
CA ILE A 70 -2.87 -8.17 -0.46
C ILE A 70 -4.33 -8.50 -0.77
N MET A 71 -5.11 -8.85 0.25
CA MET A 71 -6.53 -9.18 0.10
C MET A 71 -7.25 -8.05 -0.65
N ARG A 72 -7.11 -6.80 -0.18
CA ARG A 72 -7.78 -5.65 -0.80
C ARG A 72 -7.28 -5.36 -2.21
N SER A 73 -5.98 -5.47 -2.45
CA SER A 73 -5.40 -5.24 -3.79
C SER A 73 -5.92 -6.24 -4.81
N VAL A 74 -5.94 -7.53 -4.45
CA VAL A 74 -6.44 -8.62 -5.30
C VAL A 74 -7.95 -8.51 -5.49
N SER A 75 -8.73 -8.30 -4.42
CA SER A 75 -10.19 -8.15 -4.51
C SER A 75 -10.59 -6.96 -5.37
N HIS A 76 -9.92 -5.81 -5.22
CA HIS A 76 -10.17 -4.65 -6.08
C HIS A 76 -9.79 -4.93 -7.53
N TYR A 77 -8.66 -5.59 -7.79
CA TYR A 77 -8.25 -5.93 -9.14
C TYR A 77 -9.26 -6.86 -9.81
N LEU A 78 -9.68 -7.92 -9.14
CA LEU A 78 -10.68 -8.86 -9.65
C LEU A 78 -12.04 -8.19 -9.89
N LEU A 79 -12.43 -7.21 -9.06
CA LEU A 79 -13.63 -6.41 -9.31
C LEU A 79 -13.50 -5.58 -10.61
N GLN A 80 -12.32 -5.02 -10.89
CA GLN A 80 -12.06 -4.35 -12.18
C GLN A 80 -12.16 -5.34 -13.34
N GLN A 81 -11.61 -6.55 -13.20
CA GLN A 81 -11.71 -7.59 -14.23
C GLN A 81 -13.15 -8.04 -14.46
N TYR A 82 -13.94 -8.15 -13.39
CA TYR A 82 -15.37 -8.43 -13.48
C TYR A 82 -16.10 -7.34 -14.29
N PHE A 83 -15.82 -6.06 -14.06
CA PHE A 83 -16.38 -4.98 -14.85
C PHE A 83 -15.88 -4.97 -16.29
N ALA A 84 -14.61 -5.30 -16.54
CA ALA A 84 -14.07 -5.47 -17.89
C ALA A 84 -14.89 -6.52 -18.66
N LYS A 85 -15.13 -7.69 -18.05
CA LYS A 85 -15.99 -8.74 -18.62
C LYS A 85 -17.41 -8.24 -18.91
N ARG A 86 -18.03 -7.49 -17.99
CA ARG A 86 -19.38 -6.90 -18.19
C ARG A 86 -19.42 -5.90 -19.35
N ASN A 87 -18.29 -5.27 -19.66
CA ASN A 87 -18.13 -4.32 -20.75
C ASN A 87 -17.52 -4.94 -22.01
N HIS A 88 -17.65 -6.26 -22.18
CA HIS A 88 -17.17 -7.02 -23.35
C HIS A 88 -15.66 -6.94 -23.61
N GLN A 89 -14.86 -6.67 -22.57
CA GLN A 89 -13.40 -6.74 -22.60
C GLN A 89 -12.92 -8.11 -22.08
N THR A 90 -11.70 -8.50 -22.44
CA THR A 90 -11.07 -9.72 -21.93
C THR A 90 -10.54 -9.49 -20.51
N PRO A 91 -11.09 -10.19 -19.49
CA PRO A 91 -10.59 -10.09 -18.11
C PRO A 91 -9.27 -10.84 -17.91
N ASP A 92 -8.41 -10.30 -17.04
CA ASP A 92 -7.17 -10.93 -16.58
C ASP A 92 -7.38 -11.66 -15.24
N TRP A 93 -7.81 -12.93 -15.32
CA TRP A 93 -7.98 -13.78 -14.14
C TRP A 93 -6.66 -14.29 -13.55
N GLU A 94 -5.56 -14.18 -14.30
CA GLU A 94 -4.23 -14.63 -13.88
C GLU A 94 -3.46 -13.55 -13.10
N LEU A 95 -4.06 -12.38 -12.88
CA LEU A 95 -3.48 -11.25 -12.15
C LEU A 95 -2.18 -10.69 -12.76
N LYS A 96 -1.89 -10.99 -14.03
CA LYS A 96 -0.67 -10.54 -14.73
C LYS A 96 -0.55 -9.02 -14.72
N GLY A 97 -1.63 -8.33 -15.04
CA GLY A 97 -1.67 -6.87 -15.01
C GLY A 97 -1.52 -6.31 -13.59
N LEU A 98 -1.98 -7.02 -12.54
CA LEU A 98 -1.77 -6.58 -11.16
C LEU A 98 -0.27 -6.60 -10.79
N VAL A 99 0.44 -7.65 -11.20
CA VAL A 99 1.89 -7.79 -11.01
C VAL A 99 2.63 -6.69 -11.77
N GLU A 100 2.33 -6.50 -13.06
CA GLU A 100 2.96 -5.45 -13.89
C GLU A 100 2.76 -4.04 -13.33
N ARG A 101 1.54 -3.73 -12.86
CA ARG A 101 1.25 -2.45 -12.20
C ARG A 101 2.11 -2.23 -10.96
N ASN A 102 2.27 -3.26 -10.13
CA ASN A 102 3.09 -3.17 -8.93
C ASN A 102 4.59 -3.08 -9.24
N GLN A 103 5.07 -3.70 -10.31
CA GLN A 103 6.43 -3.50 -10.81
C GLN A 103 6.68 -2.04 -11.25
N ARG A 104 5.70 -1.40 -11.92
CA ARG A 104 5.79 0.04 -12.23
C ARG A 104 5.78 0.90 -10.97
N LEU A 105 4.98 0.54 -9.97
CA LEU A 105 4.98 1.22 -8.67
C LEU A 105 6.34 1.12 -7.98
N GLN A 106 7.03 -0.03 -8.06
CA GLN A 106 8.39 -0.18 -7.52
C GLN A 106 9.40 0.81 -8.12
N LEU A 107 9.32 1.07 -9.43
CA LEU A 107 10.21 2.04 -10.09
C LEU A 107 9.96 3.47 -9.60
N VAL A 108 8.68 3.87 -9.48
CA VAL A 108 8.30 5.19 -8.96
C VAL A 108 8.75 5.34 -7.51
N ASN A 109 8.53 4.29 -6.72
CA ASN A 109 8.99 4.18 -5.36
C ASN A 109 10.51 4.39 -5.27
N GLN A 110 11.30 3.62 -6.00
CA GLN A 110 12.76 3.76 -6.01
C GLN A 110 13.21 5.20 -6.35
N ALA A 111 12.60 5.82 -7.36
CA ALA A 111 12.88 7.21 -7.71
C ALA A 111 12.51 8.21 -6.59
N LEU A 112 11.38 7.97 -5.91
CA LEU A 112 10.93 8.79 -4.78
C LEU A 112 11.87 8.67 -3.57
N TRP A 113 12.35 7.46 -3.29
CA TRP A 113 13.33 7.23 -2.21
C TRP A 113 14.63 7.95 -2.47
N GLN A 114 15.17 7.89 -3.69
CA GLN A 114 16.40 8.62 -4.03
C GLN A 114 16.26 10.13 -3.77
N ARG A 115 15.12 10.71 -4.15
CA ARG A 115 14.83 12.14 -3.94
C ARG A 115 14.67 12.50 -2.47
N ILE A 116 14.06 11.63 -1.67
CA ILE A 116 13.82 11.91 -0.24
C ILE A 116 15.09 11.66 0.58
N HIS A 117 15.86 10.63 0.21
CA HIS A 117 17.15 10.32 0.82
C HIS A 117 18.14 11.49 0.67
N SER A 118 18.13 12.19 -0.46
CA SER A 118 19.02 13.33 -0.67
C SER A 118 18.70 14.58 0.18
N VAL A 119 17.54 14.62 0.85
CA VAL A 119 17.06 15.82 1.58
C VAL A 119 16.71 15.57 3.05
N CYS A 120 16.49 14.32 3.47
CA CYS A 120 16.19 13.98 4.86
C CYS A 120 17.45 13.64 5.65
N LYS A 121 17.60 14.24 6.84
CA LYS A 121 18.68 13.92 7.79
C LYS A 121 18.27 12.81 8.79
N GLY A 122 16.97 12.68 9.08
CA GLY A 122 16.42 11.62 9.94
C GLY A 122 15.86 10.41 9.18
N ASP A 123 15.76 9.28 9.88
CA ASP A 123 15.44 7.96 9.32
C ASP A 123 13.94 7.68 9.11
N SER A 124 13.05 8.40 9.78
CA SER A 124 11.60 8.10 9.81
C SER A 124 10.92 8.14 8.44
N ASN A 125 11.14 9.20 7.67
CA ASN A 125 10.60 9.33 6.32
C ASN A 125 11.19 8.24 5.38
N LEU A 126 12.48 7.91 5.55
CA LEU A 126 13.16 6.91 4.74
C LEU A 126 12.60 5.50 5.00
N LYS A 127 12.39 5.14 6.27
CA LYS A 127 11.83 3.85 6.64
C LYS A 127 10.34 3.72 6.31
N ALA A 128 9.58 4.80 6.44
CA ALA A 128 8.20 4.85 5.98
C ALA A 128 8.08 4.52 4.47
N LEU A 129 8.98 5.09 3.65
CA LEU A 129 9.08 4.78 2.22
C LEU A 129 9.48 3.33 1.98
N LEU A 130 10.54 2.86 2.64
CA LEU A 130 11.00 1.47 2.50
C LEU A 130 9.90 0.46 2.84
N ASN A 131 9.15 0.71 3.92
CA ASN A 131 8.00 -0.12 4.29
C ASN A 131 6.89 -0.05 3.23
N PHE A 132 6.60 1.14 2.68
CA PHE A 132 5.67 1.27 1.55
C PHE A 132 6.12 0.46 0.33
N PHE A 133 7.42 0.44 0.05
CA PHE A 133 7.98 -0.27 -1.10
C PHE A 133 7.94 -1.77 -0.91
N SER A 134 8.19 -2.23 0.32
CA SER A 134 8.09 -3.64 0.68
C SER A 134 6.69 -4.18 0.41
N MET A 135 5.64 -3.41 0.76
CA MET A 135 4.25 -3.81 0.47
C MET A 135 3.98 -3.90 -1.04
N ALA A 136 4.34 -2.88 -1.83
CA ALA A 136 4.19 -2.96 -3.29
C ALA A 136 5.00 -4.11 -3.91
N SER A 137 6.17 -4.41 -3.31
CA SER A 137 7.03 -5.51 -3.75
C SER A 137 6.46 -6.89 -3.44
N SER A 138 5.71 -7.03 -2.35
CA SER A 138 5.07 -8.29 -1.99
C SER A 138 4.06 -8.76 -3.05
N VAL A 139 3.39 -7.83 -3.73
CA VAL A 139 2.51 -8.13 -4.88
C VAL A 139 3.32 -8.47 -6.13
N SER A 140 4.52 -7.92 -6.31
CA SER A 140 5.31 -8.13 -7.53
C SER A 140 6.04 -9.47 -7.54
N PHE A 141 6.64 -9.86 -6.41
CA PHE A 141 7.56 -11.01 -6.34
C PHE A 141 7.02 -12.18 -5.51
N SER A 142 6.00 -11.96 -4.70
CA SER A 142 5.52 -12.98 -3.74
C SER A 142 4.02 -13.19 -3.74
N LEU A 143 3.29 -12.67 -4.75
CA LEU A 143 1.82 -12.69 -4.76
C LEU A 143 1.27 -14.09 -4.54
N GLU A 144 1.79 -15.08 -5.26
CA GLU A 144 1.39 -16.49 -5.11
C GLU A 144 1.56 -17.00 -3.68
N SER A 145 2.70 -16.70 -3.03
CA SER A 145 2.93 -17.08 -1.63
C SER A 145 1.96 -16.37 -0.68
N GLN A 146 1.64 -15.10 -0.92
CA GLN A 146 0.67 -14.35 -0.12
C GLN A 146 -0.76 -14.88 -0.33
N LEU A 147 -1.13 -15.25 -1.56
CA LEU A 147 -2.43 -15.85 -1.87
C LEU A 147 -2.61 -17.18 -1.17
N ARG A 148 -1.58 -18.05 -1.15
CA ARG A 148 -1.62 -19.32 -0.39
C ARG A 148 -1.80 -19.10 1.11
N LYS A 149 -1.16 -18.08 1.68
CA LYS A 149 -1.35 -17.71 3.09
C LYS A 149 -2.77 -17.24 3.37
N LEU A 150 -3.35 -16.46 2.46
CA LEU A 150 -4.74 -16.01 2.57
C LEU A 150 -5.72 -17.19 2.44
N GLU A 151 -5.50 -18.06 1.46
CA GLU A 151 -6.30 -19.28 1.27
C GLU A 151 -6.30 -20.15 2.52
N ALA A 152 -5.13 -20.46 3.08
CA ALA A 152 -5.01 -21.22 4.32
C ALA A 152 -5.76 -20.58 5.51
N LYS A 153 -5.74 -19.25 5.62
CA LYS A 153 -6.51 -18.53 6.66
C LYS A 153 -8.02 -18.62 6.44
N MET A 154 -8.47 -18.62 5.19
CA MET A 154 -9.89 -18.68 4.82
C MET A 154 -10.49 -20.09 5.00
N GLU A 155 -9.68 -21.13 4.80
CA GLU A 155 -10.07 -22.51 5.07
C GLU A 155 -10.18 -22.82 6.57
N GLY A 156 -9.73 -21.90 7.42
CA GLY A 156 -9.57 -22.08 8.87
C GLY A 156 -8.29 -22.84 9.18
N GLU A 157 -7.52 -22.36 10.16
CA GLU A 157 -6.34 -23.09 10.66
C GLU A 157 -6.79 -24.51 11.04
N ARG A 158 -6.42 -25.52 10.25
CA ARG A 158 -6.45 -26.91 10.73
C ARG A 158 -5.38 -26.98 11.82
N GLY A 159 -5.82 -26.77 13.07
CA GLY A 159 -5.01 -26.98 14.26
C GLY A 159 -4.44 -28.40 14.34
#